data_AF-A0A1M4ENJ9-F1
#
_entry.id   AF-A0A1M4ENJ9-F1
#
_cell.length_a   1.000
_cell.length_b   1.000
_cell.length_c   1.000
_cell.angle_alpha   90.00
_cell.angle_beta   90.00
_cell.angle_gamma   90.00
#
_symmetry.space_group_name_H-M   'P 1'
#
loop_
_entity.id
_entity.type
_entity.pdbx_description
1 polymer ?
#
loop_
_entity_poly.entity_id
_entity_poly.type
_entity_poly.pdbx_seq_one_letter_code
_entity_poly.pdbx_strand_id
1 'polypeptide(L)'
;MTTAPQAGPGDAASTGSGDATGAGPGGPASATQARSGAGTETRLLADRVLACDGVARLSGGPFGTVATYLPGERLMGVSADEREVEIAIVATLDRPLPQTADEVRAAVADLAGQRPVHVRIDDIIVEGS
;
A
#
# COMPACT_ATOMS: atom_id res chain seq x y z
N MET A 1 -7.96 59.58 -45.69
CA MET A 1 -6.94 58.73 -46.32
C MET A 1 -6.13 58.12 -45.18
N THR A 2 -6.01 56.82 -44.93
CA THR A 2 -6.39 55.63 -45.68
C THR A 2 -6.38 54.42 -44.71
N THR A 3 -7.45 53.63 -44.79
CA THR A 3 -7.67 52.19 -44.56
C THR A 3 -6.83 51.31 -43.60
N ALA A 4 -7.56 50.42 -42.90
CA ALA A 4 -7.12 49.16 -42.28
C ALA A 4 -6.79 48.07 -43.35
N PRO A 5 -6.21 46.90 -42.99
CA PRO A 5 -6.99 45.73 -42.51
C PRO A 5 -6.27 44.85 -41.45
N GLN A 6 -6.95 44.31 -40.43
CA GLN A 6 -7.68 43.01 -40.33
C GLN A 6 -6.82 41.73 -40.30
N ALA A 7 -6.84 41.04 -39.15
CA ALA A 7 -6.75 39.58 -39.02
C ALA A 7 -7.62 39.15 -37.81
N GLY A 8 -8.70 38.41 -38.06
CA GLY A 8 -9.32 37.50 -37.07
C GLY A 8 -8.83 36.07 -37.34
N PRO A 9 -9.51 34.98 -36.90
CA PRO A 9 -10.60 34.83 -35.91
C PRO A 9 -10.27 33.73 -34.87
N GLY A 10 -11.23 33.34 -34.00
CA GLY A 10 -11.29 31.97 -33.45
C GLY A 10 -11.56 31.81 -31.95
N ASP A 11 -12.82 31.55 -31.61
CA ASP A 11 -13.30 30.65 -30.56
C ASP A 11 -12.77 30.79 -29.11
N ALA A 12 -13.41 31.69 -28.35
CA ALA A 12 -13.56 31.51 -26.90
C ALA A 12 -14.87 30.77 -26.60
N ALA A 13 -14.87 29.46 -26.87
CA ALA A 13 -15.91 28.57 -26.39
C ALA A 13 -15.75 28.37 -24.88
N SER A 14 -16.76 28.81 -24.13
CA SER A 14 -17.42 28.12 -23.02
C SER A 14 -16.82 26.74 -22.71
N THR A 15 -16.44 26.38 -21.48
CA THR A 15 -17.35 26.21 -20.35
C THR A 15 -16.49 25.97 -19.12
N GLY A 16 -16.61 26.82 -18.11
CA GLY A 16 -16.14 26.48 -16.77
C GLY A 16 -17.01 25.35 -16.25
N SER A 17 -16.53 24.10 -16.34
CA SER A 17 -17.11 23.01 -15.59
C SER A 17 -16.66 23.18 -14.15
N GLY A 18 -17.52 23.82 -13.36
CA GLY A 18 -17.42 23.75 -11.92
C GLY A 18 -17.67 22.31 -11.50
N ASP A 19 -16.61 21.58 -11.20
CA ASP A 19 -16.74 20.37 -10.40
C ASP A 19 -17.14 20.82 -8.99
N ALA A 20 -18.46 20.80 -8.80
CA ALA A 20 -19.09 20.85 -7.51
C ALA A 20 -18.58 19.65 -6.71
N THR A 21 -17.56 19.87 -5.88
CA THR A 21 -17.27 18.99 -4.75
C THR A 21 -18.39 19.19 -3.72
N GLY A 22 -19.56 18.63 -4.04
CA GLY A 22 -20.68 18.49 -3.14
C GLY A 22 -20.29 17.53 -2.03
N ALA A 23 -20.22 18.04 -0.81
CA ALA A 23 -20.15 17.25 0.40
C ALA A 23 -21.54 16.62 0.69
N GLY A 24 -21.61 15.29 0.74
CA GLY A 24 -22.75 14.48 1.21
C GLY A 24 -22.47 12.97 1.00
N PRO A 25 -22.81 12.08 1.96
CA PRO A 25 -21.89 11.08 2.50
C PRO A 25 -21.63 9.90 1.58
N GLY A 26 -20.43 9.32 1.71
CA GLY A 26 -20.00 8.13 0.98
C GLY A 26 -21.03 7.00 1.07
N GLY A 27 -21.65 6.70 -0.08
CA GLY A 27 -22.44 5.49 -0.24
C GLY A 27 -21.58 4.23 -0.09
N PRO A 28 -22.19 3.03 -0.07
CA PRO A 28 -21.47 1.76 0.11
C PRO A 28 -20.34 1.53 -0.91
N ALA A 29 -20.36 2.24 -2.04
CA ALA A 29 -19.29 2.27 -3.01
C ALA A 29 -17.97 2.85 -2.46
N SER A 30 -17.97 3.96 -1.70
CA SER A 30 -16.74 4.57 -1.18
C SER A 30 -16.08 3.70 -0.11
N ALA A 31 -16.87 3.08 0.77
CA ALA A 31 -16.37 2.13 1.75
C ALA A 31 -15.82 0.84 1.09
N THR A 32 -16.45 0.37 0.01
CA THR A 32 -15.96 -0.79 -0.75
C THR A 32 -14.66 -0.47 -1.50
N GLN A 33 -14.55 0.73 -2.08
CA GLN A 33 -13.33 1.21 -2.74
C GLN A 33 -12.18 1.38 -1.75
N ALA A 34 -12.42 1.98 -0.57
CA ALA A 34 -11.41 2.09 0.48
C ALA A 34 -10.91 0.71 0.94
N ARG A 35 -11.80 -0.27 1.12
CA ARG A 35 -11.41 -1.66 1.44
C ARG A 35 -10.61 -2.34 0.31
N SER A 36 -10.96 -2.06 -0.95
CA SER A 36 -10.23 -2.61 -2.10
C SER A 36 -8.85 -1.97 -2.26
N GLY A 37 -8.74 -0.67 -1.98
CA GLY A 37 -7.48 0.08 -1.95
C GLY A 37 -6.54 -0.42 -0.85
N ALA A 38 -7.03 -0.55 0.38
CA ALA A 38 -6.29 -1.14 1.49
C ALA A 38 -5.87 -2.59 1.17
N GLY A 39 -6.71 -3.34 0.46
CA GLY A 39 -6.37 -4.68 0.01
C GLY A 39 -5.26 -4.75 -1.04
N THR A 40 -5.31 -3.83 -1.99
CA THR A 40 -4.26 -3.69 -3.02
C THR A 40 -2.94 -3.29 -2.37
N GLU A 41 -2.97 -2.31 -1.46
CA GLU A 41 -1.81 -1.87 -0.69
C GLU A 41 -1.21 -3.02 0.14
N THR A 42 -2.03 -3.76 0.87
CA THR A 42 -1.59 -4.92 1.67
C THR A 42 -0.88 -5.95 0.79
N ARG A 43 -1.40 -6.21 -0.42
CA ARG A 43 -0.79 -7.15 -1.36
C ARG A 43 0.55 -6.67 -1.89
N LEU A 44 0.68 -5.38 -2.20
CA LEU A 44 1.95 -4.78 -2.60
C LEU A 44 2.99 -4.83 -1.47
N LEU A 45 2.58 -4.56 -0.23
CA LEU A 45 3.42 -4.73 0.95
C LEU A 45 3.90 -6.19 1.07
N ALA A 46 2.99 -7.15 0.94
CA ALA A 46 3.31 -8.57 1.01
C ALA A 46 4.33 -9.00 -0.06
N ASP A 47 4.10 -8.63 -1.32
CA ASP A 47 5.01 -8.95 -2.43
C ASP A 47 6.39 -8.30 -2.22
N ARG A 48 6.43 -7.08 -1.67
CA ARG A 48 7.67 -6.36 -1.42
C ARG A 48 8.50 -6.98 -0.30
N VAL A 49 7.84 -7.44 0.77
CA VAL A 49 8.47 -8.14 1.89
C VAL A 49 9.04 -9.49 1.44
N LEU A 50 8.29 -10.24 0.62
CA LEU A 50 8.74 -11.52 0.08
C LEU A 50 9.93 -11.39 -0.89
N ALA A 51 10.14 -10.20 -1.47
CA ALA A 51 11.29 -9.90 -2.31
C ALA A 51 12.55 -9.51 -1.52
N CYS A 52 12.48 -9.41 -0.19
CA CYS A 52 13.64 -9.08 0.65
C CYS A 52 14.51 -10.31 0.93
N ASP A 53 15.82 -10.14 0.85
CA ASP A 53 16.79 -11.18 1.18
C ASP A 53 16.66 -11.58 2.65
N GLY A 54 16.58 -12.89 2.92
CA GLY A 54 16.42 -13.43 4.27
C GLY A 54 14.98 -13.54 4.76
N VAL A 55 13.98 -13.29 3.91
CA VAL A 55 12.57 -13.59 4.17
C VAL A 55 12.22 -14.91 3.47
N ALA A 56 11.86 -15.93 4.25
CA ALA A 56 11.44 -17.21 3.70
C ALA A 56 9.97 -17.20 3.28
N ARG A 57 9.10 -16.59 4.11
CA ARG A 57 7.66 -16.48 3.88
C ARG A 57 7.03 -15.49 4.85
N LEU A 58 5.80 -15.08 4.55
CA LEU A 58 4.94 -14.39 5.50
C LEU A 58 4.33 -15.38 6.51
N SER A 59 4.21 -14.95 7.76
CA SER A 59 3.61 -15.68 8.88
C SER A 59 2.41 -14.90 9.39
N GLY A 60 1.31 -15.55 9.75
CA GLY A 60 0.16 -14.87 10.33
C GLY A 60 0.35 -14.37 11.78
N GLY A 61 1.54 -14.47 12.39
CA GLY A 61 1.66 -14.42 13.85
C GLY A 61 1.55 -15.82 14.48
N PRO A 62 2.06 -16.03 15.71
CA PRO A 62 1.84 -17.26 16.48
C PRO A 62 0.36 -17.59 16.75
N PHE A 63 -0.55 -16.62 16.55
CA PHE A 63 -1.99 -16.77 16.70
C PHE A 63 -2.78 -16.50 15.41
N GLY A 64 -2.11 -16.31 14.26
CA GLY A 64 -2.78 -15.90 13.02
C GLY A 64 -3.36 -14.47 13.06
N THR A 65 -2.99 -13.66 14.05
CA THR A 65 -3.56 -12.32 14.29
C THR A 65 -3.07 -11.25 13.31
N VAL A 66 -1.90 -11.42 12.71
CA VAL A 66 -1.42 -10.53 11.64
C VAL A 66 -2.00 -11.03 10.33
N ALA A 67 -3.21 -10.61 10.00
CA ALA A 67 -3.85 -10.96 8.74
C ALA A 67 -4.87 -9.90 8.32
N THR A 68 -4.72 -9.34 7.13
CA THR A 68 -5.76 -8.53 6.51
C THR A 68 -6.84 -9.43 5.91
N TYR A 69 -8.08 -9.20 6.33
CA TYR A 69 -9.25 -9.80 5.71
C TYR A 69 -9.67 -8.97 4.48
N LEU A 70 -9.48 -9.55 3.30
CA LEU A 70 -9.90 -9.00 2.02
C LEU A 70 -11.26 -9.59 1.63
N PRO A 71 -12.01 -8.96 0.71
CA PRO A 71 -13.25 -9.55 0.20
C PRO A 71 -12.96 -10.87 -0.53
N GLY A 72 -13.15 -12.00 0.16
CA GLY A 72 -12.99 -13.35 -0.41
C GLY A 72 -11.64 -14.03 -0.19
N GLU A 73 -10.64 -13.33 0.36
CA GLU A 73 -9.34 -13.93 0.72
C GLU A 73 -8.81 -13.36 2.04
N ARG A 74 -8.07 -14.17 2.80
CA ARG A 74 -7.36 -13.73 4.00
C ARG A 74 -5.89 -13.70 3.68
N LEU A 75 -5.30 -12.51 3.64
CA LEU A 75 -3.87 -12.35 3.46
C LEU A 75 -3.19 -12.46 4.82
N MET A 76 -2.39 -13.50 5.01
CA MET A 76 -1.66 -13.71 6.26
C MET A 76 -0.31 -13.01 6.23
N GLY A 77 0.05 -12.43 7.37
CA GLY A 77 1.35 -11.84 7.67
C GLY A 77 1.56 -10.39 7.30
N VAL A 78 0.55 -9.73 6.75
CA VAL A 78 0.52 -8.27 6.65
C VAL A 78 -0.84 -7.78 7.12
N SER A 79 -0.82 -6.77 7.99
CA SER A 79 -1.98 -6.00 8.43
C SER A 79 -1.65 -4.53 8.25
N ALA A 80 -2.39 -3.83 7.40
CA ALA A 80 -2.23 -2.40 7.19
C ALA A 80 -3.53 -1.69 7.58
N ASP A 81 -3.45 -0.78 8.55
CA ASP A 81 -4.55 0.10 8.91
C ASP A 81 -4.14 1.58 8.78
N GLU A 82 -5.02 2.47 9.23
CA GLU A 82 -4.81 3.92 9.14
C GLU A 82 -3.75 4.44 10.12
N ARG A 83 -3.38 3.66 11.13
CA ARG A 83 -2.46 4.02 12.22
C ARG A 83 -1.12 3.35 12.11
N GLU A 84 -1.07 2.07 11.74
CA GLU A 84 0.16 1.28 11.69
C GLU A 84 0.14 0.19 10.62
N VAL A 85 1.33 -0.29 10.27
CA VAL A 85 1.55 -1.43 9.39
C VAL A 85 2.27 -2.51 10.18
N GLU A 86 1.62 -3.65 10.38
CA GLU A 86 2.19 -4.82 11.05
C GLU A 86 2.53 -5.90 10.02
N ILE A 87 3.75 -6.40 10.09
CA ILE A 87 4.30 -7.40 9.17
C ILE A 87 4.90 -8.52 10.00
N ALA A 88 4.43 -9.74 9.80
CA ALA A 88 4.94 -10.93 10.44
C ALA A 88 5.59 -11.85 9.40
N ILE A 89 6.87 -12.16 9.62
CA ILE A 89 7.70 -12.93 8.69
C ILE A 89 8.29 -14.16 9.36
N VAL A 90 8.60 -15.15 8.53
CA VAL A 90 9.56 -16.21 8.83
C VAL A 90 10.86 -15.83 8.14
N ALA A 91 11.92 -15.69 8.92
CA ALA A 91 13.23 -15.32 8.40
C ALA A 91 14.08 -16.56 8.09
N THR A 92 15.10 -16.42 7.24
CA THR A 92 16.21 -17.37 7.16
C THR A 92 17.36 -16.90 8.04
N LEU A 93 18.19 -17.83 8.49
CA LEU A 93 19.39 -17.54 9.30
C LEU A 93 20.65 -17.25 8.46
N ASP A 94 20.49 -17.03 7.15
CA ASP A 94 21.60 -16.73 6.23
C ASP A 94 22.28 -15.38 6.55
N ARG A 95 21.57 -14.51 7.29
CA ARG A 95 22.00 -13.17 7.64
C ARG A 95 21.45 -12.73 9.01
N PRO A 96 21.99 -11.65 9.61
CA PRO A 96 21.52 -11.16 10.90
C PRO A 96 20.06 -10.69 10.84
N LEU A 97 19.21 -11.26 11.71
CA LEU A 97 17.78 -10.95 11.80
C LEU A 97 17.45 -9.44 11.93
N PRO A 98 18.20 -8.63 12.71
CA PRO A 98 17.93 -7.20 12.78
C PRO A 98 18.11 -6.51 11.41
N GLN A 99 19.10 -6.94 10.64
CA GLN A 99 19.40 -6.41 9.32
C GLN A 99 18.32 -6.79 8.30
N THR A 100 17.77 -8.01 8.38
CA THR A 100 16.59 -8.40 7.59
C THR A 100 15.39 -7.53 7.93
N ALA A 101 15.12 -7.31 9.22
CA ALA A 101 14.01 -6.46 9.65
C ALA A 101 14.17 -5.00 9.21
N ASP A 102 15.39 -4.46 9.24
CA ASP A 102 15.70 -3.12 8.75
C ASP A 102 15.48 -2.99 7.23
N GLU A 103 15.91 -3.98 6.46
CA GLU A 103 15.68 -3.98 5.00
C GLU A 103 14.21 -4.11 4.65
N VAL A 104 13.47 -4.98 5.36
CA VAL A 104 12.02 -5.07 5.20
C VAL A 104 11.36 -3.73 5.50
N ARG A 105 11.72 -3.06 6.62
CA ARG A 105 11.21 -1.72 6.95
C ARG A 105 11.51 -0.70 5.85
N ALA A 106 12.74 -0.69 5.34
CA ALA A 106 13.15 0.23 4.28
C ALA A 106 12.42 -0.04 2.96
N ALA A 107 12.19 -1.32 2.62
CA ALA A 107 11.56 -1.73 1.37
C ALA A 107 10.07 -1.40 1.30
N VAL A 108 9.40 -1.24 2.44
CA VAL A 108 7.97 -0.93 2.55
C VAL A 108 7.67 0.50 3.02
N ALA A 109 8.70 1.28 3.38
CA ALA A 109 8.53 2.63 3.94
C ALA A 109 7.80 3.59 2.99
N ASP A 110 8.03 3.44 1.69
CA ASP A 110 7.38 4.15 0.60
C ASP A 110 5.87 3.88 0.53
N LEU A 111 5.45 2.64 0.81
CA LEU A 111 4.04 2.23 0.86
C LEU A 111 3.38 2.61 2.20
N ALA A 112 4.12 2.51 3.30
CA ALA A 112 3.63 2.80 4.65
C ALA A 112 3.41 4.31 4.90
N GLY A 113 4.13 5.18 4.19
CA GLY A 113 4.00 6.63 4.32
C GLY A 113 4.49 7.14 5.68
N GLN A 114 3.60 7.74 6.47
CA GLN A 114 3.93 8.24 7.83
C GLN A 114 3.58 7.25 8.94
N ARG A 115 3.07 6.06 8.59
CA ARG A 115 2.66 5.06 9.58
C ARG A 115 3.88 4.31 10.12
N PRO A 116 3.97 4.07 11.44
CA PRO A 116 4.96 3.16 11.98
C PRO A 116 4.82 1.76 11.38
N VAL A 117 5.95 1.16 11.02
CA VAL A 117 6.05 -0.21 10.50
C VAL A 117 6.61 -1.12 11.59
N HIS A 118 5.79 -2.05 12.06
CA HIS A 118 6.17 -3.06 13.04
C HIS A 118 6.48 -4.38 12.32
N VAL A 119 7.76 -4.76 12.32
CA VAL A 119 8.21 -6.03 11.75
C VAL A 119 8.46 -7.02 12.87
N ARG A 120 7.75 -8.15 12.82
CA ARG A 120 7.86 -9.26 13.74
C ARG A 120 8.43 -10.47 13.03
N ILE A 121 9.46 -11.07 13.63
CA ILE A 121 10.01 -12.35 13.19
C ILE A 121 9.38 -13.40 14.09
N ASP A 122 8.48 -14.20 13.54
CA ASP A 122 7.76 -15.21 14.31
C ASP A 122 8.53 -16.52 14.41
N ASP A 123 9.21 -16.86 13.32
CA ASP A 123 9.92 -18.11 13.18
C ASP A 123 11.14 -17.93 12.29
N ILE A 124 12.05 -18.89 12.36
CA ILE A 124 13.29 -18.88 11.61
C ILE A 124 13.48 -20.27 11.00
N ILE A 125 13.67 -20.32 9.68
CA ILE A 125 14.13 -21.55 9.03
C ILE A 125 15.65 -21.57 8.96
N VAL A 126 16.21 -22.71 9.35
CA VAL A 126 17.61 -23.04 9.13
C VAL A 126 17.62 -24.05 8.00
N GLU A 127 18.17 -23.70 6.84
CA GLU A 127 18.44 -24.70 5.81
C GLU A 127 19.58 -25.59 6.30
N GLY A 128 19.23 -26.77 6.83
CA GLY A 128 20.22 -27.69 7.38
C GLY A 128 19.65 -28.86 8.19
N SER A 129 19.02 -29.83 7.50
CA SER A 129 19.18 -31.27 7.76
C SER A 129 18.64 -32.09 6.60
#